data_AF-A0A0A9YRQ6-F1
#
_entry.id   AF-A0A0A9YRQ6-F1
#
_cell.length_a   1.000
_cell.length_b   1.000
_cell.length_c   1.000
_cell.angle_alpha   90.00
_cell.angle_beta   90.00
_cell.angle_gamma   90.00
#
_symmetry.space_group_name_H-M   'P 1'
#
loop_
_entity.id
_entity.type
_entity.pdbx_description
1 polymer ?
#
loop_
_entity_poly.entity_id
_entity_poly.type
_entity_poly.pdbx_seq_one_letter_code
_entity_poly.pdbx_strand_id
1 'polypeptide(L)'
;MSNFSQCSTLYISDVVDGRLQEIVRINRDEKSRSRSTQPPGFAFKDYIVTLETTPGGGLFEATVRHLLNSEFSVVGVVKRLNINEIQSRCISDNSLKYYCYCRYK
;
A
#
# COMPACT_ATOMS: atom_id res chain seq x y z
N MET A 1 -10.07 -24.76 21.33
CA MET A 1 -9.15 -23.66 21.71
C MET A 1 -8.06 -23.57 20.66
N SER A 2 -7.94 -22.46 19.94
CA SER A 2 -6.97 -22.31 18.86
C SER A 2 -5.62 -21.80 19.39
N ASN A 3 -4.55 -22.59 19.22
CA ASN A 3 -3.17 -22.33 19.69
C ASN A 3 -2.41 -21.27 18.87
N PHE A 4 -3.03 -20.13 18.57
CA PHE A 4 -2.34 -19.04 17.90
C PHE A 4 -1.96 -17.98 18.94
N SER A 5 -0.67 -17.60 19.00
CA SER A 5 -0.17 -16.69 20.05
C SER A 5 -0.36 -15.22 19.73
N GLN A 6 -0.30 -14.85 18.45
CA GLN A 6 -0.29 -13.46 18.01
C GLN A 6 -0.27 -13.37 16.48
N CYS A 7 -0.56 -12.18 15.98
CA CYS A 7 -0.26 -11.80 14.61
C CYS A 7 1.25 -11.73 14.38
N SER A 8 1.71 -12.25 13.24
CA SER A 8 3.11 -12.15 12.84
C SER A 8 3.36 -10.86 12.08
N THR A 9 4.54 -10.26 12.28
CA THR A 9 5.07 -9.28 11.33
C THR A 9 5.25 -9.94 9.97
N LEU A 10 4.72 -9.29 8.93
CA LEU A 10 4.90 -9.71 7.54
C LEU A 10 6.09 -8.95 6.94
N TYR A 11 6.88 -9.66 6.15
CA TYR A 11 8.01 -9.13 5.41
C TYR A 11 7.75 -9.28 3.92
N ILE A 12 8.05 -8.24 3.14
CA ILE A 12 7.99 -8.31 1.68
C ILE A 12 9.02 -9.33 1.23
N SER A 13 8.57 -10.36 0.50
CA SER A 13 9.45 -11.34 -0.12
C SER A 13 9.70 -11.03 -1.59
N ASP A 14 8.70 -10.51 -2.30
CA ASP A 14 8.82 -10.19 -3.72
C ASP A 14 7.90 -9.05 -4.17
N VAL A 15 8.25 -8.41 -5.29
CA VAL A 15 7.40 -7.49 -6.04
C VAL A 15 6.87 -8.24 -7.26
N VAL A 16 5.63 -8.70 -7.17
CA VAL A 16 4.99 -9.59 -8.16
C VAL A 16 4.58 -8.83 -9.42
N ASP A 17 4.05 -7.62 -9.26
CA ASP A 17 3.60 -6.77 -10.38
C ASP A 17 3.79 -5.29 -10.02
N GLY A 18 3.97 -4.45 -11.03
CA GLY A 18 4.10 -3.02 -10.89
C GLY A 18 3.63 -2.31 -12.15
N ARG A 19 2.57 -1.51 -12.04
CA ARG A 19 1.99 -0.78 -13.18
C ARG A 19 1.76 0.69 -12.86
N LEU A 20 2.01 1.55 -13.83
CA LEU A 20 1.71 2.97 -13.74
C LEU A 20 0.19 3.18 -13.89
N GLN A 21 -0.43 3.80 -12.90
CA GLN A 21 -1.86 4.10 -12.92
C GLN A 21 -2.12 5.50 -13.48
N GLU A 22 -1.41 6.51 -12.99
CA GLU A 22 -1.63 7.90 -13.37
C GLU A 22 -0.34 8.73 -13.33
N ILE A 23 -0.22 9.67 -14.27
CA ILE A 23 0.76 10.75 -14.21
C ILE A 23 -0.01 12.04 -14.01
N VAL A 24 0.01 12.59 -12.80
CA VAL A 24 -0.60 13.89 -12.55
C VAL A 24 0.43 14.97 -12.85
N ARG A 25 0.20 15.68 -13.96
CA ARG A 25 0.89 16.93 -14.28
C ARG A 25 -0.03 18.07 -13.90
N ILE A 26 0.31 18.83 -12.86
CA ILE A 26 -0.44 20.03 -12.51
C ILE A 26 -0.13 21.08 -13.59
N ASN A 27 -0.95 21.14 -14.63
CA ASN A 27 -0.94 22.25 -15.58
C ASN A 27 -1.54 23.46 -14.86
N ARG A 28 -0.75 24.49 -14.59
CA ARG A 28 -1.27 25.80 -14.18
C ARG A 28 -2.10 26.33 -15.34
N ASP A 29 -3.41 26.45 -15.18
CA ASP A 29 -4.19 27.32 -16.04
C ASP A 29 -3.63 28.75 -15.90
N GLU A 30 -3.11 29.31 -17.01
CA GLU A 30 -2.42 30.59 -17.10
C GLU A 30 -3.32 31.83 -16.89
N LYS A 31 -4.30 31.80 -15.98
CA LYS A 31 -5.19 32.96 -15.80
C LYS A 31 -5.63 33.23 -14.38
N SER A 32 -4.69 33.69 -13.55
CA SER A 32 -5.01 34.69 -12.53
C SER A 32 -3.75 35.41 -12.05
N ARG A 33 -3.63 36.68 -12.49
CA ARG A 33 -2.67 37.65 -11.98
C ARG A 33 -2.95 37.92 -10.50
N SER A 34 -2.25 37.25 -9.60
CA SER A 34 -1.98 37.77 -8.26
C SER A 34 -0.77 37.07 -7.67
N ARG A 35 0.22 37.86 -7.23
CA ARG A 35 1.43 37.42 -6.53
C ARG A 35 1.03 36.54 -5.35
N SER A 36 1.14 35.23 -5.50
CA SER A 36 1.27 34.31 -4.39
C SER A 36 2.59 33.57 -4.56
N THR A 37 3.41 33.60 -3.51
CA THR A 37 4.62 32.79 -3.36
C THR A 37 4.20 31.32 -3.15
N GLN A 38 3.47 30.74 -4.10
CA GLN A 38 3.09 29.33 -4.04
C GLN A 38 4.19 28.48 -4.69
N PRO A 39 4.75 27.49 -3.96
CA PRO A 39 5.76 26.59 -4.51
C PRO A 39 5.21 25.86 -5.76
N PRO A 40 6.08 25.45 -6.71
CA PRO A 40 5.67 24.79 -7.94
C PRO A 40 4.81 23.56 -7.65
N GLY A 41 3.68 23.43 -8.33
CA GLY A 41 2.77 22.29 -8.19
C GLY A 41 3.50 20.98 -8.48
N PHE A 42 3.57 20.09 -7.49
CA PHE A 42 4.33 18.86 -7.59
C PHE A 42 3.71 17.91 -8.61
N ALA A 43 4.49 17.50 -9.60
CA ALA A 43 4.12 16.41 -10.49
C ALA A 43 4.48 15.07 -9.81
N PHE A 44 3.57 14.09 -9.88
CA PHE A 44 3.79 12.77 -9.31
C PHE A 44 3.31 11.66 -10.23
N LYS A 45 3.81 10.45 -9.97
CA LYS A 45 3.40 9.21 -10.62
C LYS A 45 2.87 8.26 -9.57
N ASP A 46 1.68 7.72 -9.80
CA ASP A 46 1.11 6.68 -8.95
C ASP A 46 1.30 5.32 -9.62
N TYR A 47 1.91 4.40 -8.88
CA TYR A 47 2.09 3.01 -9.27
C TYR A 47 1.16 2.13 -8.45
N ILE A 48 0.49 1.18 -9.09
CA ILE A 48 -0.12 0.07 -8.38
C ILE A 48 0.91 -1.06 -8.35
N VAL A 49 1.29 -1.49 -7.15
CA VAL A 49 2.24 -2.58 -6.94
C VAL A 49 1.53 -3.74 -6.27
N THR A 50 1.85 -4.95 -6.71
CA THR A 50 1.45 -6.19 -6.03
C THR A 50 2.68 -6.78 -5.36
N LEU A 51 2.59 -7.00 -4.05
CA LEU A 51 3.67 -7.49 -3.21
C LEU A 51 3.33 -8.86 -2.68
N GLU A 52 4.29 -9.77 -2.69
CA GLU A 52 4.20 -11.01 -1.91
C GLU A 52 4.87 -10.81 -0.55
N THR A 53 4.29 -11.44 0.48
CA THR A 53 4.79 -11.38 1.84
C THR A 53 4.99 -12.75 2.45
N THR A 54 5.98 -12.84 3.33
CA THR A 54 6.24 -13.98 4.20
C THR A 54 6.16 -13.56 5.67
N PRO A 55 5.68 -14.43 6.57
CA PRO A 55 5.10 -15.76 6.31
C PRO A 55 3.68 -15.70 5.72
N GLY A 56 3.23 -16.81 5.13
CA GLY A 56 1.84 -16.99 4.72
C GLY A 56 1.52 -16.72 3.25
N GLY A 57 2.48 -16.23 2.45
CA GLY A 57 2.31 -16.02 1.01
C GLY A 57 1.22 -14.98 0.71
N GLY A 58 1.12 -13.94 1.54
CA GLY A 58 0.08 -12.92 1.40
C GLY A 58 0.39 -12.02 0.21
N LEU A 59 -0.54 -11.90 -0.73
CA LEU A 59 -0.49 -10.97 -1.85
C LEU A 59 -1.21 -9.68 -1.48
N PHE A 60 -0.50 -8.55 -1.56
CA PHE A 60 -1.02 -7.24 -1.22
C PHE A 60 -0.92 -6.28 -2.40
N GLU A 61 -2.00 -5.58 -2.71
CA GLU A 61 -2.02 -4.49 -3.67
C GLU A 61 -1.97 -3.15 -2.93
N ALA A 62 -1.06 -2.26 -3.34
CA ALA A 62 -0.94 -0.91 -2.80
C ALA A 62 -0.72 0.11 -3.92
N THR A 63 -1.19 1.34 -3.69
CA THR A 63 -0.84 2.48 -4.54
C THR A 63 0.37 3.19 -3.91
N VAL A 64 1.44 3.33 -4.68
CA VAL A 64 2.67 4.00 -4.28
C VAL A 64 2.86 5.25 -5.13
N ARG A 65 2.92 6.39 -4.47
CA ARG A 65 3.16 7.69 -5.10
C ARG A 65 4.64 8.01 -5.10
N HIS A 66 5.15 8.32 -6.29
CA HIS A 66 6.48 8.89 -6.49
C HIS A 66 6.36 10.36 -6.87
N LEU A 67 6.75 11.23 -5.94
CA LEU A 67 6.89 12.67 -6.18
C LEU A 67 8.16 12.89 -7.00
N LEU A 68 8.07 13.62 -8.12
CA LEU A 68 9.24 13.92 -8.95
C LEU A 68 10.31 14.64 -8.11
N ASN A 69 11.46 13.98 -7.92
CA ASN A 69 12.61 14.39 -7.09
C ASN A 69 12.46 14.19 -5.57
N SER A 70 11.57 13.31 -5.12
CA SER A 70 11.38 13.00 -3.69
C SER A 70 11.14 11.50 -3.48
N GLU A 71 10.89 11.10 -2.24
CA GLU A 71 10.72 9.72 -1.81
C GLU A 71 9.38 9.11 -2.28
N PHE A 72 9.33 7.78 -2.28
CA PHE A 72 8.11 7.02 -2.50
C PHE A 72 7.27 6.99 -1.21
N SER A 73 5.95 7.09 -1.35
CA SER A 73 5.01 6.96 -0.23
C SER A 73 3.83 6.08 -0.61
N VAL A 74 3.34 5.29 0.33
CA VAL A 74 2.09 4.54 0.16
C VAL A 74 0.93 5.52 0.32
N VAL A 75 -0.01 5.50 -0.62
CA VAL A 75 -1.22 6.34 -0.58
C VAL A 75 -2.46 5.45 -0.62
N GLY A 76 -3.50 5.88 0.10
CA GLY A 76 -4.74 5.12 0.20
C GLY A 76 -4.62 3.87 1.07
N VAL A 77 -5.36 2.82 0.69
CA VAL A 77 -5.51 1.59 1.48
C VAL A 77 -4.74 0.45 0.82
N VAL A 78 -4.00 -0.32 1.62
CA VAL A 78 -3.38 -1.57 1.17
C VAL A 78 -4.42 -2.68 1.21
N LYS A 79 -4.56 -3.47 0.14
CA LYS A 79 -5.57 -4.53 0.05
C LYS A 79 -4.91 -5.89 -0.07
N ARG A 80 -5.31 -6.86 0.75
CA ARG A 80 -4.91 -8.25 0.56
C ARG A 80 -5.77 -8.92 -0.51
N LEU A 81 -5.13 -9.50 -1.51
CA LEU A 81 -5.79 -10.11 -2.68
C LEU A 81 -6.17 -11.59 -2.43
N ASN A 82 -5.39 -12.33 -1.63
CA ASN A 82 -5.56 -13.78 -1.43
C ASN A 82 -5.85 -14.14 0.04
N ILE A 83 -7.02 -13.73 0.54
CA ILE A 83 -7.39 -14.01 1.93
C ILE A 83 -7.59 -15.51 2.13
N ASN A 84 -6.92 -16.03 3.15
CA ASN A 84 -7.16 -17.36 3.68
C ASN A 84 -7.66 -17.22 5.12
N GLU A 85 -8.91 -17.57 5.36
CA GLU A 85 -9.57 -17.41 6.68
C GLU A 85 -8.84 -18.15 7.81
N ILE A 86 -8.12 -19.24 7.49
CA ILE A 86 -7.39 -20.03 8.49
C ILE A 86 -6.18 -19.24 9.00
N GLN A 87 -5.52 -18.46 8.13
CA GLN A 87 -4.30 -17.74 8.48
C GLN A 87 -4.55 -16.57 9.43
N SER A 88 -5.77 -16.07 9.56
CA SER A 88 -6.10 -14.92 10.42
C SER A 88 -6.95 -15.29 11.64
N ARG A 89 -7.05 -16.59 11.99
CA ARG A 89 -7.94 -17.11 13.06
C ARG A 89 -7.71 -16.54 14.47
N CYS A 90 -6.51 -16.06 14.74
CA CYS A 90 -6.12 -15.46 16.02
C CYS A 90 -6.63 -14.03 16.22
N ILE A 91 -7.20 -13.43 15.18
CA ILE A 91 -7.71 -12.06 15.21
C ILE A 91 -9.22 -12.09 15.28
N SER A 92 -9.79 -11.46 16.30
CA SER A 92 -11.24 -11.28 16.45
C SER A 92 -11.77 -10.15 15.58
N ASP A 93 -10.98 -9.09 15.38
CA ASP A 93 -11.33 -7.94 14.55
C ASP A 93 -11.31 -8.29 13.05
N ASN A 94 -12.48 -8.24 12.41
CA ASN A 94 -12.61 -8.58 10.99
C ASN A 94 -11.80 -7.66 10.06
N SER A 95 -11.56 -6.40 10.43
CA SER A 95 -10.78 -5.47 9.61
C SER A 95 -9.28 -5.79 9.65
N LEU A 96 -8.77 -6.37 10.74
CA LEU A 96 -7.37 -6.74 10.89
C LEU A 96 -7.06 -8.13 10.33
N LYS A 97 -8.08 -8.97 10.11
CA LYS A 97 -7.90 -10.30 9.49
C LYS A 97 -7.22 -10.24 8.12
N TYR A 98 -7.48 -9.18 7.37
CA TYR A 98 -6.87 -8.95 6.06
C TYR A 98 -5.35 -8.75 6.11
N TYR A 99 -4.79 -8.38 7.25
CA TYR A 99 -3.36 -8.05 7.38
C TYR A 99 -2.58 -9.06 8.21
N CYS A 100 -3.24 -10.12 8.69
CA CYS A 100 -2.65 -10.99 9.69
C CYS A 100 -2.27 -12.36 9.15
N TYR A 101 -1.09 -12.83 9.60
CA TYR A 101 -0.72 -14.23 9.62
C TYR A 101 -0.50 -14.70 11.05
N CYS A 102 -1.33 -15.63 11.50
CA CYS A 102 -1.31 -16.16 12.85
C CYS A 102 -0.22 -17.21 13.01
N ARG A 103 0.71 -16.93 13.93
CA ARG A 103 1.75 -17.90 14.29
C ARG A 103 1.20 -18.89 15.32
N TYR A 104 1.47 -20.18 15.08
CA TYR A 104 1.33 -21.17 16.13
C TYR A 104 2.30 -20.86 17.28
N LYS A 105 1.93 -21.27 18.51
CA LYS A 105 2.89 -21.36 19.61
C LYS A 105 3.85 -22.52 19.38
#